data_AF-A0A917HLY0-F1
#
_entry.id   AF-A0A917HLY0-F1
#
_cell.length_a   1.000
_cell.length_b   1.000
_cell.length_c   1.000
_cell.angle_alpha   90.00
_cell.angle_beta   90.00
_cell.angle_gamma   90.00
#
_symmetry.space_group_name_H-M   'P 1'
#
loop_
_entity.id
_entity.type
_entity.pdbx_description
1 polymer ?
#
loop_
_entity_poly.entity_id
_entity_poly.type
_entity_poly.pdbx_seq_one_letter_code
_entity_poly.pdbx_strand_id
1 'polypeptide(L)' 'MDITMPEMDGISAVKEIKAISSDIKIIMCSAMGQRALIIEALQAGANDFIVKPFHSDRIAHAIEDLMSR' A
#
# COMPACT_ATOMS: atom_id res chain seq x y z
N MET A 1 -3.84 -2.86 -0.34
CA MET A 1 -3.64 -3.43 1.02
C MET A 1 -4.09 -2.40 2.02
N ASP A 2 -5.07 -2.72 2.88
CA ASP A 2 -5.50 -1.79 3.92
C ASP A 2 -4.50 -1.79 5.08
N ILE A 3 -4.17 -0.63 5.66
CA ILE A 3 -3.31 -0.58 6.86
C ILE A 3 -4.04 -1.14 8.08
N THR A 4 -5.31 -0.78 8.26
CA THR A 4 -6.07 -1.13 9.45
C THR A 4 -6.88 -2.39 9.16
N MET A 5 -6.34 -3.53 9.56
CA MET A 5 -6.97 -4.84 9.42
C MET A 5 -7.08 -5.54 10.79
N PRO A 6 -8.06 -6.43 10.97
CA PRO A 6 -8.12 -7.28 12.15
C PRO A 6 -6.95 -8.28 12.16
N GLU A 7 -6.52 -8.67 13.36
CA GLU A 7 -5.46 -9.68 13.64
C GLU A 7 -4.03 -9.25 13.23
N MET A 8 -3.81 -8.83 11.99
CA MET A 8 -2.53 -8.39 11.45
C MET A 8 -2.69 -7.09 10.67
N ASP A 9 -1.86 -6.09 10.93
CA ASP A 9 -1.90 -4.83 10.20
C ASP A 9 -1.31 -4.95 8.78
N GLY A 10 -1.70 -4.03 7.90
CA GLY A 10 -1.28 -4.06 6.50
C GLY A 10 0.22 -3.88 6.29
N ILE A 11 0.93 -3.18 7.18
CA ILE A 11 2.37 -2.97 7.05
C ILE A 11 3.10 -4.28 7.37
N SER A 12 2.68 -4.98 8.42
CA SER A 12 3.18 -6.33 8.74
C SER A 12 2.90 -7.30 7.59
N ALA A 13 1.68 -7.28 7.04
CA ALA A 13 1.32 -8.10 5.88
C ALA A 13 2.19 -7.82 4.64
N VAL A 14 2.53 -6.54 4.37
CA VAL A 14 3.45 -6.18 3.28
C VAL A 14 4.81 -6.83 3.48
N LYS A 15 5.38 -6.78 4.70
CA LYS A 15 6.69 -7.38 5.00
C LYS A 15 6.68 -8.88 4.72
N GLU A 16 5.63 -9.59 5.14
CA GLU A 16 5.50 -11.02 4.89
C GLU A 16 5.34 -11.35 3.40
N ILE A 17 4.48 -10.63 2.68
CA ILE A 17 4.29 -10.83 1.23
C ILE A 17 5.60 -10.59 0.47
N LYS A 18 6.34 -9.54 0.83
CA LYS A 18 7.63 -9.21 0.22
C LYS A 18 8.73 -10.20 0.56
N ALA A 19 8.68 -10.85 1.72
CA ALA A 19 9.58 -11.94 2.06
C ALA A 19 9.32 -13.20 1.21
N ILE A 20 8.08 -13.42 0.77
CA ILE A 20 7.74 -14.50 -0.17
C ILE A 20 8.22 -14.17 -1.58
N SER A 21 7.96 -12.95 -2.05
CA SER A 21 8.44 -12.48 -3.36
C SER A 21 8.55 -10.96 -3.39
N SER A 22 9.76 -10.47 -3.72
CA SER A 22 10.06 -9.04 -3.86
C SER A 22 9.27 -8.36 -4.99
N ASP A 23 8.87 -9.13 -5.99
CA ASP A 23 8.36 -8.64 -7.27
C ASP A 23 6.86 -8.31 -7.20
N ILE A 24 6.16 -8.79 -6.16
CA ILE A 24 4.74 -8.52 -5.95
C ILE A 24 4.53 -7.03 -5.72
N LYS A 25 3.83 -6.36 -6.64
CA LYS A 25 3.55 -4.93 -6.51
C LYS A 25 2.38 -4.69 -5.52
N ILE A 26 2.57 -3.84 -4.52
CA ILE A 26 1.57 -3.58 -3.47
C ILE A 26 1.28 -2.09 -3.36
N ILE A 27 0.01 -1.71 -3.52
CA ILE A 27 -0.50 -0.37 -3.21
C ILE A 27 -1.18 -0.40 -1.85
N MET A 28 -0.78 0.49 -0.94
CA MET A 28 -1.38 0.64 0.37
C MET A 28 -2.59 1.56 0.32
N CYS A 29 -3.58 1.34 1.19
CA CYS A 29 -4.69 2.25 1.37
C CYS A 29 -5.06 2.40 2.85
N SER A 30 -5.40 3.62 3.28
CA SER A 30 -5.81 3.88 4.67
C SER A 30 -6.61 5.17 4.80
N ALA A 31 -7.51 5.23 5.78
CA ALA A 31 -8.15 6.48 6.20
C ALA A 31 -7.19 7.42 6.93
N MET A 32 -6.10 6.89 7.49
CA MET A 32 -5.08 7.66 8.18
C MET A 32 -3.98 8.04 7.18
N GLY A 33 -4.10 9.22 6.57
CA GLY A 33 -3.06 9.82 5.71
C GLY A 33 -1.88 10.43 6.47
N GLN A 34 -1.51 9.85 7.62
CA GLN A 34 -0.41 10.37 8.41
C GLN A 34 0.92 10.09 7.72
N ARG A 35 1.77 11.12 7.59
CA ARG A 35 3.06 11.03 6.88
C ARG A 35 3.96 9.92 7.43
N ALA A 36 3.94 9.68 8.73
CA ALA A 36 4.71 8.62 9.38
C ALA A 36 4.32 7.22 8.86
N LEU A 37 3.03 6.91 8.81
CA LEU A 37 2.51 5.63 8.31
C LEU A 37 2.83 5.42 6.82
N ILE A 38 2.76 6.49 6.03
CA ILE A 38 3.14 6.43 4.61
C ILE A 38 4.60 6.05 4.47
N ILE A 39 5.50 6.68 5.23
CA ILE A 39 6.94 6.37 5.20
C ILE A 39 7.18 4.92 5.64
N GLU A 40 6.54 4.48 6.72
CA GLU A 40 6.70 3.12 7.23
C GLU A 40 6.22 2.07 6.22
N ALA A 41 5.08 2.29 5.57
CA ALA A 41 4.56 1.43 4.52
C ALA A 41 5.51 1.32 3.32
N LEU A 42 6.07 2.44 2.86
CA LEU A 42 7.05 2.44 1.77
C LEU A 42 8.34 1.72 2.17
N GLN A 43 8.82 1.91 3.40
CA GLN A 43 9.98 1.19 3.93
C GLN A 43 9.74 -0.32 4.07
N ALA A 44 8.50 -0.73 4.33
CA ALA A 44 8.12 -2.15 4.33
C ALA A 44 8.14 -2.78 2.93
N GLY A 45 8.19 -1.97 1.87
CA GLY A 45 8.24 -2.44 0.48
C GLY A 45 6.95 -2.15 -0.32
N ALA A 46 6.03 -1.34 0.21
CA ALA A 46 4.90 -0.87 -0.60
C ALA A 46 5.40 -0.02 -1.77
N ASN A 47 4.74 -0.14 -2.91
CA ASN A 47 5.07 0.60 -4.13
C ASN A 47 4.39 1.96 -4.18
N ASP A 48 3.21 2.08 -3.58
CA ASP A 48 2.43 3.32 -3.56
C ASP A 48 1.44 3.36 -2.39
N PHE A 49 0.81 4.51 -2.17
CA PHE A 49 -0.11 4.77 -1.07
C PHE A 49 -1.30 5.63 -1.50
N ILE A 50 -2.51 5.21 -1.12
CA ILE A 50 -3.76 5.92 -1.38
C ILE A 50 -4.51 6.21 -0.08
N VAL A 51 -4.78 7.49 0.18
CA VAL A 51 -5.58 7.92 1.35
C VAL A 51 -7.08 7.78 1.06
N LYS A 52 -7.86 7.22 1.98
CA LYS A 52 -9.34 7.21 1.94
C LYS A 52 -9.91 8.53 2.46
N PRO A 53 -11.07 8.99 1.95
CA PRO A 53 -11.81 8.43 0.82
C PRO A 53 -11.09 8.70 -0.51
N PHE A 54 -11.26 7.80 -1.48
CA PHE A 54 -10.69 7.92 -2.81
C PHE A 54 -11.75 7.70 -3.89
N HIS A 55 -11.56 8.33 -5.05
CA HIS A 55 -12.36 8.10 -6.25
C HIS A 55 -11.79 6.94 -7.07
N SER A 56 -12.64 6.28 -7.87
CA SER A 56 -12.25 5.20 -8.79
C SER A 56 -11.08 5.60 -9.68
N ASP A 57 -11.10 6.84 -10.18
CA ASP A 57 -10.13 7.33 -11.16
C ASP A 57 -8.73 7.40 -10.55
N ARG A 58 -8.63 7.71 -9.26
CA ARG A 58 -7.36 7.70 -8.52
C ARG A 58 -6.79 6.29 -8.40
N ILE A 59 -7.64 5.30 -8.19
CA ILE A 59 -7.21 3.89 -8.11
C ILE A 59 -6.75 3.42 -9.48
N ALA A 60 -7.53 3.70 -10.53
CA ALA A 60 -7.18 3.34 -11.90
C ALA A 60 -5.82 3.91 -12.29
N HIS A 61 -5.60 5.21 -12.04
CA HIS A 61 -4.34 5.87 -12.35
C HIS A 61 -3.16 5.27 -11.57
N ALA A 62 -3.33 5.01 -10.26
CA ALA A 62 -2.26 4.40 -9.46
C ALA A 62 -1.91 2.97 -9.94
N ILE A 63 -2.90 2.21 -10.41
CA ILE A 63 -2.66 0.88 -10.98
C ILE A 63 -1.93 1.00 -12.33
N GLU A 64 -2.38 1.88 -13.23
CA GLU A 64 -1.75 2.12 -14.53
C GLU A 64 -0.28 2.55 -14.38
N ASP A 65 -0.04 3.55 -13.52
CA ASP A 65 1.30 4.05 -13.20
C ASP A 65 2.19 2.92 -12.67
N LEU A 66 1.66 2.09 -11.76
CA LEU A 66 2.41 0.99 -11.17
C LEU A 66 2.70 -0.13 -12.17
N MET A 67 1.79 -0.41 -13.11
CA MET A 67 1.99 -1.42 -14.16
C MET A 67 2.97 -0.97 -15.25
N SER A 68 3.06 0.33 -15.50
CA SER A 68 3.98 0.91 -16.49
C SER A 68 5.46 0.95 -16.08
N ARG A 69 5.76 0.74 -14.79
CA ARG A 69 7.11 0.67 -14.21
C ARG A 69 7.64 -0.76 -14.17
#